data_AF-A0A2N6F3F7-F1
#
_entry.id   AF-A0A2N6F3F7-F1
#
_cell.length_a   1.000
_cell.length_b   1.000
_cell.length_c   1.000
_cell.angle_alpha   90.00
_cell.angle_beta   90.00
_cell.angle_gamma   90.00
#
_symmetry.space_group_name_H-M   'P 1'
#
loop_
_entity.id
_entity.type
_entity.pdbx_description
1 polymer ?
#
loop_
_entity_poly.entity_id
_entity_poly.type
_entity_poly.pdbx_seq_one_letter_code
_entity_poly.pdbx_strand_id
1 'polypeptide(L)' 'GIAAAAALVEITPSAPGKTTINLGLASFKDQVAVGMTSMHRFERFDNVMINAGVSMANDNVLVRAGGSFEF' A
#
# COMPACT_ATOMS: atom_id res chain seq x y z
N GLY A 1 -12.78 2.93 -7.35
CA GLY A 1 -12.30 3.60 -8.57
C GLY A 1 -10.96 3.01 -8.97
N ILE A 2 -10.75 2.72 -10.26
CA ILE A 2 -9.50 2.11 -10.76
C ILE A 2 -8.28 2.99 -10.40
N ALA A 3 -8.41 4.32 -10.50
CA ALA A 3 -7.36 5.25 -10.08
C ALA A 3 -7.01 5.10 -8.59
N ALA A 4 -8.00 5.03 -7.69
CA ALA A 4 -7.76 4.82 -6.25
C ALA A 4 -7.03 3.50 -5.96
N ALA A 5 -7.38 2.41 -6.62
CA ALA A 5 -6.68 1.13 -6.46
C ALA A 5 -5.25 1.19 -7.01
N ALA A 6 -5.07 1.83 -8.17
CA ALA A 6 -3.76 2.00 -8.80
C ALA A 6 -2.81 2.91 -8.01
N ALA A 7 -3.33 3.87 -7.23
CA ALA A 7 -2.53 4.75 -6.38
C ALA A 7 -1.98 4.05 -5.13
N LEU A 8 -2.48 2.86 -4.76
CA LEU A 8 -1.99 2.09 -3.62
C LEU A 8 -0.83 1.17 -4.04
N VAL A 9 0.36 1.76 -4.16
CA VAL A 9 1.59 1.04 -4.53
C VAL A 9 2.31 0.55 -3.28
N GLU A 10 2.44 -0.76 -3.13
CA GLU A 10 3.12 -1.40 -1.99
C GLU A 10 4.62 -1.55 -2.29
N ILE A 11 5.47 -1.10 -1.35
CA ILE A 11 6.93 -1.24 -1.45
C ILE A 11 7.43 -2.05 -0.26
N THR A 12 8.11 -3.15 -0.56
CA THR A 12 8.65 -4.06 0.45
C THR A 12 9.73 -3.37 1.30
N PRO A 13 9.68 -3.46 2.63
CA PRO A 13 10.74 -2.95 3.51
C PRO A 13 12.09 -3.62 3.25
N SER A 14 13.16 -2.81 3.26
CA SER A 14 14.52 -3.26 2.90
C SER A 14 15.15 -4.23 3.90
N ALA A 15 14.63 -4.31 5.13
CA ALA A 15 15.12 -5.23 6.14
C ALA A 15 14.00 -5.62 7.14
N PRO A 16 14.16 -6.72 7.88
CA PRO A 16 13.27 -7.07 8.99
C PRO A 16 13.22 -5.96 10.06
N GLY A 17 12.05 -5.80 10.69
CA GLY A 17 11.77 -4.75 11.67
C GLY A 17 11.50 -3.37 11.05
N LYS A 18 11.68 -3.19 9.74
CA LYS A 18 11.47 -1.91 9.08
C LYS A 18 10.04 -1.76 8.55
N THR A 19 9.62 -0.50 8.53
CA THR A 19 8.37 -0.05 7.91
C THR A 19 8.70 0.84 6.71
N THR A 20 8.05 0.60 5.58
CA THR A 20 8.07 1.49 4.42
C THR A 20 6.73 2.20 4.33
N ILE A 21 6.77 3.51 4.17
CA ILE A 21 5.60 4.33 3.84
C ILE A 21 5.80 4.83 2.43
N ASN A 22 4.79 4.69 1.58
CA ASN A 22 4.83 5.14 0.20
C ASN A 22 3.61 5.99 -0.14
N LEU A 23 3.83 7.01 -0.97
CA LEU A 23 2.78 7.85 -1.53
C LEU A 23 2.67 7.56 -3.03
N GLY A 24 1.46 7.29 -3.50
CA GLY A 24 1.17 7.01 -4.88
C GLY A 24 0.19 8.03 -5.47
N LEU A 25 0.39 8.32 -6.75
CA LEU A 25 -0.55 9.06 -7.57
C LEU A 25 -0.89 8.20 -8.78
N ALA A 26 -2.16 8.16 -9.13
CA ALA A 26 -2.62 7.46 -10.33
C ALA A 26 -3.71 8.26 -11.03
N SER A 27 -3.72 8.18 -12.35
CA SER A 27 -4.79 8.74 -13.18
C SER A 27 -5.38 7.63 -14.04
N PHE A 28 -6.70 7.59 -14.13
CA PHE A 28 -7.42 6.66 -15.00
C PHE A 28 -8.67 7.36 -15.57
N LYS A 29 -8.68 7.55 -16.90
CA LYS A 29 -9.68 8.38 -17.58
C LYS A 29 -9.73 9.78 -16.96
N ASP A 30 -10.92 10.22 -16.52
CA ASP A 30 -11.15 11.53 -15.93
C ASP A 30 -11.02 11.55 -14.40
N GLN A 31 -10.41 10.51 -13.80
CA GLN A 31 -10.21 10.39 -12.35
C GLN A 31 -8.72 10.40 -12.01
N VAL A 32 -8.34 11.31 -11.13
CA VAL A 32 -7.02 11.32 -10.47
C VAL A 32 -7.21 10.87 -9.03
N ALA A 33 -6.26 10.07 -8.54
CA ALA A 33 -6.26 9.54 -7.20
C ALA A 33 -4.90 9.72 -6.53
N VAL A 34 -4.96 9.90 -5.21
CA VAL A 34 -3.80 9.86 -4.33
C VAL A 34 -3.98 8.73 -3.34
N GLY A 35 -2.89 8.04 -3.02
CA GLY A 35 -2.87 6.94 -2.08
C GLY A 35 -1.65 6.99 -1.17
N MET A 36 -1.82 6.43 0.02
CA MET A 36 -0.73 6.15 0.94
C MET A 36 -0.78 4.68 1.32
N THR A 37 0.36 4.01 1.25
CA THR A 37 0.53 2.64 1.73
C THR A 37 1.59 2.61 2.83
N SER A 38 1.41 1.69 3.76
CA SER A 38 2.36 1.33 4.80
C SER A 38 2.55 -0.17 4.74
N MET A 39 3.82 -0.60 4.78
CA MET A 39 4.17 -2.00 4.77
C MET A 39 5.20 -2.25 5.87
N HIS A 40 5.01 -3.29 6.66
CA HIS A 40 5.89 -3.66 7.76
C HIS A 40 6.37 -5.10 7.59
N ARG A 41 7.68 -5.30 7.76
CA ARG A 41 8.30 -6.63 7.79
C ARG A 41 8.67 -6.97 9.22
N PHE A 42 8.14 -8.07 9.75
CA PHE A 42 8.40 -8.43 11.14
C PHE A 42 9.86 -8.84 11.35
N GLU A 43 10.41 -8.51 12.51
CA GLU A 43 11.79 -8.88 12.86
C GLU A 43 11.90 -10.34 13.29
N ARG A 44 10.99 -10.79 14.16
CA ARG A 44 10.97 -12.17 14.69
C ARG A 44 10.51 -13.22 13.68
N PHE A 45 9.75 -12.77 12.68
CA PHE A 45 9.21 -13.58 11.60
C PHE A 45 9.57 -12.86 10.30
N ASP A 46 10.84 -12.93 9.92
CA ASP A 46 11.38 -12.21 8.77
C ASP A 46 10.78 -12.65 7.42
N ASN A 47 10.10 -13.78 7.42
CA ASN A 47 9.31 -14.32 6.33
C ASN A 47 7.86 -13.80 6.30
N VAL A 48 7.42 -12.99 7.27
CA VAL A 48 6.06 -12.43 7.33
C VAL A 48 6.08 -10.91 7.13
N MET A 49 5.14 -10.43 6.32
CA MET A 49 4.92 -9.00 6.09
C MET A 49 3.43 -8.67 6.15
N ILE A 50 3.12 -7.45 6.58
CA ILE A 50 1.77 -6.89 6.52
C ILE A 50 1.78 -5.57 5.76
N ASN A 51 0.68 -5.27 5.10
CA ASN A 51 0.45 -3.99 4.45
C ASN A 51 -0.93 -3.43 4.78
N ALA A 52 -1.01 -2.10 4.73
CA ALA A 52 -2.26 -1.36 4.79
C ALA A 52 -2.12 -0.10 3.94
N GLY A 53 -3.23 0.39 3.40
CA GLY A 53 -3.22 1.63 2.63
C GLY A 53 -4.59 2.25 2.51
N VAL A 54 -4.60 3.56 2.26
CA VAL A 54 -5.79 4.37 2.03
C VAL A 54 -5.57 5.24 0.81
N SER A 55 -6.56 5.30 -0.07
CA SER A 55 -6.55 6.18 -1.23
C SER A 55 -7.87 6.89 -1.41
N MET A 56 -7.81 8.01 -2.12
CA MET A 56 -8.96 8.84 -2.40
C MET A 56 -8.95 9.24 -3.87
N ALA A 57 -10.10 9.10 -4.52
CA ALA A 57 -10.35 9.53 -5.88
C ALA A 57 -11.73 10.20 -5.96
N ASN A 58 -11.75 11.49 -6.29
CA ASN A 58 -12.93 12.36 -6.15
C ASN A 58 -13.49 12.22 -4.71
N ASP A 59 -14.76 11.85 -4.55
CA ASP A 59 -15.41 11.66 -3.24
C ASP A 59 -15.35 10.22 -2.72
N ASN A 60 -14.57 9.34 -3.36
CA ASN A 60 -14.50 7.93 -3.00
C ASN A 60 -13.20 7.63 -2.25
N VAL A 61 -13.34 7.09 -1.04
CA VAL A 61 -12.22 6.55 -0.25
C VAL A 61 -12.14 5.04 -0.45
N LEU A 62 -10.93 4.52 -0.58
CA LEU A 62 -10.64 3.08 -0.64
C LEU A 62 -9.60 2.75 0.43
N VAL A 63 -9.86 1.68 1.18
CA VAL A 63 -8.92 1.14 2.18
C VAL A 63 -8.51 -0.27 1.75
N ARG A 64 -7.22 -0.58 1.85
CA ARG A 64 -6.65 -1.90 1.56
C ARG A 64 -5.85 -2.38 2.77
N ALA A 65 -5.90 -3.67 3.04
CA ALA A 65 -4.99 -4.34 3.97
C ALA A 65 -4.69 -5.75 3.45
N GLY A 66 -3.51 -6.27 3.80
CA GLY A 66 -3.03 -7.55 3.33
C GLY A 66 -1.86 -8.06 4.15
N GLY A 67 -1.53 -9.33 3.96
CA GLY A 67 -0.37 -9.98 4.55
C GLY A 67 0.24 -10.98 3.58
N SER A 68 1.54 -11.17 3.69
CA SER A 68 2.29 -12.14 2.90
C SER A 68 3.20 -12.95 3.82
N PHE A 69 3.43 -14.20 3.44
CA PHE A 69 4.36 -15.11 4.10
C PHE A 69 5.19 -15.84 3.03
N GLU A 70 6.47 -16.06 3.33
CA GLU A 70 7.42 -16.81 2.50
C GLU A 70 7.77 -18.14 3.18
N PHE A 71 7.90 -19.22 2.40
CA PHE A 71 8.16 -20.59 2.87
C PHE A 71 9.12 -21.33 1.94
#